data_AF-A0A2I1HWE5-F1
#
_entry.id   AF-A0A2I1HWE5-F1
#
_cell.length_a   1.000
_cell.length_b   1.000
_cell.length_c   1.000
_cell.angle_alpha   90.00
_cell.angle_beta   90.00
_cell.angle_gamma   90.00
#
_symmetry.space_group_name_H-M   'P 1'
#
loop_
_entity.id
_entity.type
_entity.pdbx_description
1 polymer ?
#
loop_
_entity_poly.entity_id
_entity_poly.type
_entity_poly.pdbx_seq_one_letter_code
_entity_poly.pdbx_strand_id
1 'polypeptide(L)'
;MVKKNKKTLHKFPSFQPAVSLDLDRDDAQAKASYYREKAKVRNTEKSTKNWITKFEEFRVCANYSVPLSELDDVSLLQQQLVEYISTMKRNDGCEYKATSIKQAVDALNRYLVCHSPILRINLHDKYMFPDLHNVLHGKMRDLQEHGFGETSGSVAINPRQILQILQHPRMNTS
;
A
#
# COMPACT_ATOMS: atom_id res chain seq x y z
N MET A 1 34.56 72.56 -18.42
CA MET A 1 34.97 71.82 -17.19
C MET A 1 33.87 70.84 -16.80
N VAL A 2 34.04 69.54 -17.10
CA VAL A 2 33.36 68.44 -16.37
C VAL A 2 34.32 67.24 -16.40
N LYS A 3 34.97 66.94 -15.27
CA LYS A 3 35.80 65.74 -15.09
C LYS A 3 34.87 64.53 -14.99
N LYS A 4 34.85 63.64 -15.99
CA LYS A 4 34.19 62.34 -15.87
C LYS A 4 35.13 61.35 -15.19
N ASN A 5 34.78 60.97 -13.97
CA ASN A 5 35.43 59.93 -13.16
C ASN A 5 35.47 58.60 -13.92
N LYS A 6 36.67 58.02 -14.02
CA LYS A 6 36.86 56.60 -14.41
C LYS A 6 36.33 55.74 -13.26
N LYS A 7 35.18 55.09 -13.45
CA LYS A 7 34.72 54.01 -12.56
C LYS A 7 35.60 52.79 -12.80
N THR A 8 36.34 52.40 -11.77
CA THR A 8 37.09 51.16 -11.69
C THR A 8 36.13 49.98 -11.78
N LEU A 9 36.23 49.18 -12.85
CA LEU A 9 35.47 47.95 -13.00
C LEU A 9 36.07 46.90 -12.05
N HIS A 10 35.44 46.68 -10.91
CA HIS A 10 35.80 45.57 -10.03
C HIS A 10 35.55 44.26 -10.77
N LYS A 11 36.64 43.53 -11.06
CA LYS A 11 36.62 42.18 -11.62
C LYS A 11 35.99 41.28 -10.56
N PHE A 12 34.81 40.74 -10.83
CA PHE A 12 34.19 39.75 -9.95
C PHE A 12 35.11 38.51 -9.86
N PRO A 13 35.27 37.90 -8.67
CA PRO A 13 35.97 36.63 -8.56
C PRO A 13 35.25 35.61 -9.45
N SER A 14 36.01 34.84 -10.21
CA SER A 14 35.48 33.70 -10.95
C SER A 14 34.72 32.80 -9.97
N PHE A 15 33.45 32.51 -10.26
CA PHE A 15 32.71 31.45 -9.58
C PHE A 15 33.57 30.19 -9.61
N GLN A 16 33.98 29.70 -8.44
CA GLN A 16 34.47 28.33 -8.34
C GLN A 16 33.29 27.42 -8.71
N PRO A 17 33.49 26.34 -9.47
CA PRO A 17 32.42 25.41 -9.75
C PRO A 17 31.89 24.91 -8.41
N ALA A 18 30.56 24.84 -8.27
CA ALA A 18 29.94 24.09 -7.20
C ALA A 18 30.66 22.74 -7.10
N VAL A 19 31.11 22.39 -5.89
CA VAL A 19 31.65 21.06 -5.62
C VAL A 19 30.63 20.08 -6.17
N SER A 20 30.95 19.44 -7.30
CA SER A 20 30.13 18.36 -7.81
C SER A 20 30.18 17.30 -6.73
N LEU A 21 29.07 17.13 -6.00
CA LEU A 21 28.82 15.86 -5.35
C LEU A 21 28.58 14.88 -6.49
N ASP A 22 29.66 14.48 -7.15
CA ASP A 22 29.75 13.31 -7.99
C ASP A 22 29.53 12.13 -7.05
N LEU A 23 28.29 11.95 -6.61
CA LEU A 23 27.81 10.68 -6.13
C LEU A 23 27.94 9.78 -7.35
N ASP A 24 29.04 9.03 -7.40
CA ASP A 24 29.36 8.10 -8.45
C ASP A 24 28.08 7.34 -8.78
N ARG A 25 27.62 7.45 -10.03
CA ARG A 25 26.34 6.87 -10.46
C ARG A 25 26.30 5.36 -10.16
N ASP A 26 27.48 4.76 -10.14
CA ASP A 26 27.75 3.37 -9.79
C ASP A 26 27.57 3.08 -8.29
N ASP A 27 28.00 3.98 -7.38
CA ASP A 27 27.73 3.88 -5.94
C ASP A 27 26.23 4.03 -5.64
N ALA A 28 25.57 4.97 -6.30
CA ALA A 28 24.13 5.15 -6.17
C ALA A 28 23.34 3.92 -6.65
N GLN A 29 23.73 3.34 -7.79
CA GLN A 29 23.09 2.14 -8.33
C GLN A 29 23.38 0.90 -7.46
N ALA A 30 24.58 0.76 -6.92
CA ALA A 30 24.94 -0.31 -5.99
C ALA A 30 24.13 -0.21 -4.69
N LYS A 31 24.01 0.97 -4.10
CA LYS A 31 23.16 1.23 -2.93
C LYS A 31 21.69 0.94 -3.23
N ALA A 32 21.18 1.36 -4.39
CA ALA A 32 19.80 1.07 -4.79
C ALA A 32 19.56 -0.45 -4.89
N SER A 33 20.48 -1.20 -5.49
CA SER A 33 20.40 -2.66 -5.57
C SER A 33 20.46 -3.33 -4.20
N TYR A 34 21.35 -2.88 -3.30
CA TYR A 34 21.41 -3.36 -1.92
C TYR A 34 20.06 -3.22 -1.21
N TYR A 35 19.43 -2.04 -1.30
CA TYR A 35 18.14 -1.82 -0.66
C TYR A 35 16.99 -2.58 -1.32
N ARG A 36 17.01 -2.77 -2.65
CA ARG A 36 16.04 -3.64 -3.34
C ARG A 36 16.12 -5.08 -2.83
N GLU A 37 17.32 -5.62 -2.67
CA GLU A 37 17.49 -6.98 -2.12
C GLU A 37 17.09 -7.05 -0.65
N LYS A 38 17.45 -6.04 0.16
CA LYS A 38 17.07 -5.98 1.59
C LYS A 38 15.57 -5.86 1.79
N ALA A 39 14.86 -5.24 0.83
CA ALA A 39 13.40 -5.14 0.84
C ALA A 39 12.69 -6.48 0.57
N LYS A 40 13.38 -7.47 -0.01
CA LYS A 40 12.81 -8.82 -0.23
C LYS A 40 12.69 -9.57 1.10
N VAL A 41 11.52 -9.46 1.71
CA VAL A 41 11.18 -10.22 2.90
C VAL A 41 10.64 -11.58 2.47
N ARG A 42 11.45 -12.64 2.63
CA ARG A 42 11.09 -14.03 2.25
C ARG A 42 9.72 -14.47 2.79
N ASN A 43 9.36 -14.03 3.99
CA ASN A 43 8.05 -14.35 4.58
C ASN A 43 6.89 -13.69 3.82
N THR A 44 7.07 -12.45 3.35
CA THR A 44 6.08 -11.72 2.55
C THR A 44 5.90 -12.36 1.18
N GLU A 45 6.99 -12.80 0.55
CA GLU A 45 6.94 -13.52 -0.73
C GLU A 45 6.19 -14.86 -0.60
N LYS A 46 6.54 -15.66 0.41
CA LYS A 46 5.85 -16.93 0.72
C LYS A 46 4.36 -16.71 0.99
N SER A 47 4.02 -15.72 1.82
CA SER A 47 2.63 -15.36 2.11
C SER A 47 1.89 -14.94 0.84
N THR A 48 2.53 -14.13 -0.01
CA THR A 48 1.95 -13.68 -1.29
C THR A 48 1.68 -14.87 -2.19
N LYS A 49 2.65 -15.78 -2.36
CA LYS A 49 2.47 -17.00 -3.13
C LYS A 49 1.30 -17.86 -2.61
N ASN A 50 1.19 -18.04 -1.29
CA ASN A 50 0.11 -18.82 -0.69
C ASN A 50 -1.27 -18.22 -0.99
N TRP A 51 -1.43 -16.90 -0.86
CA TRP A 51 -2.69 -16.23 -1.15
C TRP A 51 -3.06 -16.28 -2.63
N ILE A 52 -2.06 -16.18 -3.52
CA ILE A 52 -2.26 -16.35 -4.96
C ILE A 52 -2.69 -17.77 -5.31
N THR A 53 -2.01 -18.78 -4.76
CA THR A 53 -2.41 -20.18 -4.95
C THR A 53 -3.85 -20.41 -4.52
N LYS A 54 -4.27 -19.89 -3.36
CA LYS A 54 -5.65 -20.01 -2.89
C LYS A 54 -6.67 -19.31 -3.80
N PHE A 55 -6.32 -18.14 -4.33
CA PHE A 55 -7.19 -17.45 -5.26
C PHE A 55 -7.30 -18.20 -6.58
N GLU A 56 -6.21 -18.75 -7.11
CA GLU A 56 -6.25 -19.58 -8.32
C GLU A 56 -7.03 -20.89 -8.12
N GLU A 57 -6.87 -21.55 -6.96
CA GLU A 57 -7.69 -22.71 -6.59
C GLU A 57 -9.18 -22.36 -6.61
N PHE A 58 -9.56 -21.22 -6.02
CA PHE A 58 -10.92 -20.70 -6.09
C PHE A 58 -11.36 -20.46 -7.54
N ARG A 59 -10.51 -19.84 -8.36
CA ARG A 59 -10.83 -19.51 -9.76
C ARG A 59 -11.11 -20.77 -10.58
N VAL A 60 -10.32 -21.82 -10.36
CA VAL A 60 -10.55 -23.14 -10.97
C VAL A 60 -11.88 -23.73 -10.51
N CYS A 61 -12.19 -23.71 -9.20
CA CYS A 61 -13.47 -24.20 -8.68
C CYS A 61 -14.69 -23.41 -9.21
N ALA A 62 -14.51 -22.12 -9.48
CA ALA A 62 -15.54 -21.24 -10.04
C ALA A 62 -15.61 -21.27 -11.58
N ASN A 63 -14.83 -22.14 -12.23
CA ASN A 63 -14.75 -22.29 -13.70
C ASN A 63 -14.27 -21.04 -14.46
N TYR A 64 -13.44 -20.20 -13.84
CA TYR A 64 -12.74 -19.13 -14.55
C TYR A 64 -11.58 -19.73 -15.34
N SER A 65 -11.67 -19.69 -16.67
CA SER A 65 -10.73 -20.36 -17.59
C SER A 65 -9.52 -19.51 -17.99
N VAL A 66 -9.65 -18.19 -17.95
CA VAL A 66 -8.57 -17.27 -18.36
C VAL A 66 -7.50 -17.19 -17.25
N PRO A 67 -6.21 -17.40 -17.54
CA PRO A 67 -5.13 -17.21 -16.58
C PRO A 67 -5.15 -15.82 -15.95
N LEU A 68 -4.79 -15.68 -14.66
CA LEU A 68 -4.85 -14.36 -13.98
C LEU A 68 -3.91 -13.33 -14.64
N SER A 69 -2.79 -13.80 -15.18
CA SER A 69 -1.83 -12.99 -15.93
C SER A 69 -2.31 -12.54 -17.31
N GLU A 70 -3.44 -13.07 -17.79
CA GLU A 70 -4.04 -12.74 -19.08
C GLU A 70 -5.38 -12.01 -18.93
N LEU A 71 -5.86 -11.85 -17.70
CA LEU A 71 -7.12 -11.17 -17.41
C LEU A 71 -6.94 -9.64 -17.48
N ASP A 72 -7.45 -9.04 -18.56
CA ASP A 72 -7.35 -7.60 -18.87
C ASP A 72 -8.62 -6.79 -18.57
N ASP A 73 -9.71 -7.46 -18.20
CA ASP A 73 -10.98 -6.83 -17.84
C ASP A 73 -11.03 -6.51 -16.33
N VAL A 74 -11.06 -5.22 -16.02
CA VAL A 74 -11.16 -4.69 -14.64
C VAL A 74 -12.45 -5.13 -13.95
N SER A 75 -13.57 -5.14 -14.66
CA SER A 75 -14.88 -5.49 -14.10
C SER A 75 -14.94 -6.98 -13.78
N LEU A 76 -14.46 -7.82 -14.69
CA LEU A 76 -14.37 -9.26 -14.48
C LEU A 76 -13.40 -9.62 -13.34
N LEU A 77 -12.27 -8.92 -13.26
CA LEU A 77 -11.34 -9.09 -12.14
C LEU A 77 -12.00 -8.66 -10.81
N GLN A 78 -12.72 -7.53 -10.78
CA GLN A 78 -13.46 -7.10 -9.59
C GLN A 78 -14.47 -8.17 -9.16
N GLN A 79 -15.24 -8.71 -10.10
CA GLN A 79 -16.23 -9.75 -9.82
C GLN A 79 -15.57 -10.98 -9.17
N GLN A 80 -14.50 -11.49 -9.77
CA GLN A 80 -13.75 -12.65 -9.24
C GLN A 80 -13.23 -12.40 -7.82
N LEU A 81 -12.71 -11.18 -7.57
CA LEU A 81 -12.20 -10.79 -6.25
C LEU A 81 -13.33 -10.67 -5.22
N VAL A 82 -14.46 -10.08 -5.58
CA VAL A 82 -15.64 -9.95 -4.71
C VAL A 82 -16.19 -11.32 -4.31
N GLU A 83 -16.35 -12.22 -5.27
CA GLU A 83 -16.81 -13.59 -5.01
C GLU A 83 -15.81 -14.34 -4.10
N TYR A 84 -14.52 -14.22 -4.37
CA TYR A 84 -13.49 -14.84 -3.53
C TYR A 84 -13.50 -14.29 -2.09
N ILE A 85 -13.44 -12.96 -1.91
CA ILE A 85 -13.38 -12.35 -0.56
C ILE A 85 -14.65 -12.62 0.25
N SER A 86 -15.82 -12.67 -0.39
CA SER A 86 -17.08 -12.97 0.29
C SER A 86 -17.18 -14.43 0.75
N THR A 87 -16.54 -15.36 0.04
CA THR A 87 -16.69 -16.81 0.27
C THR A 87 -15.46 -17.48 0.89
N MET A 88 -14.30 -16.82 0.93
CA MET A 88 -13.05 -17.43 1.36
C MET A 88 -13.11 -17.93 2.81
N LYS A 89 -12.71 -19.20 2.99
CA LYS A 89 -12.60 -19.87 4.30
C LYS A 89 -11.30 -20.64 4.40
N ARG A 90 -10.92 -20.95 5.63
CA ARG A 90 -9.79 -21.85 5.90
C ARG A 90 -10.13 -23.26 5.42
N ASN A 91 -9.09 -24.09 5.24
CA ASN A 91 -9.25 -25.47 4.79
C ASN A 91 -10.09 -26.34 5.74
N ASP A 92 -10.19 -25.95 7.02
CA ASP A 92 -11.03 -26.59 8.04
C ASP A 92 -12.48 -26.05 8.04
N GLY A 93 -12.85 -25.22 7.06
CA GLY A 93 -14.15 -24.58 6.97
C GLY A 93 -14.37 -23.40 7.92
N CYS A 94 -13.39 -23.08 8.77
CA CYS A 94 -13.50 -21.95 9.70
C CYS A 94 -13.27 -20.61 8.99
N GLU A 95 -13.84 -19.56 9.57
CA GLU A 95 -13.58 -18.18 9.14
C GLU A 95 -12.11 -17.78 9.38
N TYR A 96 -11.61 -16.92 8.50
CA TYR A 96 -10.34 -16.24 8.71
C TYR A 96 -10.49 -15.07 9.69
N LYS A 97 -9.36 -14.61 10.25
CA LYS A 97 -9.33 -13.32 10.96
C LYS A 97 -9.53 -12.18 9.99
N ALA A 98 -10.14 -11.08 10.43
CA ALA A 98 -10.32 -9.87 9.62
C ALA A 98 -8.98 -9.36 9.05
N THR A 99 -7.90 -9.43 9.82
CA THR A 99 -6.55 -9.05 9.37
C THR A 99 -6.01 -9.97 8.28
N SER A 100 -6.33 -11.26 8.32
CA SER A 100 -5.96 -12.21 7.26
C SER A 100 -6.68 -11.92 5.94
N ILE A 101 -7.96 -11.53 5.99
CA ILE A 101 -8.70 -11.10 4.78
C ILE A 101 -8.02 -9.88 4.15
N LYS A 102 -7.68 -8.86 4.95
CA LYS A 102 -6.93 -7.69 4.45
C LYS A 102 -5.58 -8.08 3.85
N GLN A 103 -4.84 -8.96 4.53
CA GLN A 103 -3.54 -9.44 4.04
C GLN A 103 -3.64 -10.20 2.72
N ALA A 104 -4.75 -10.92 2.48
CA ALA A 104 -5.02 -11.56 1.21
C ALA A 104 -5.14 -10.50 0.09
N VAL A 105 -5.96 -9.46 0.27
CA VAL A 105 -6.08 -8.36 -0.71
C VAL A 105 -4.73 -7.65 -0.92
N ASP A 106 -3.98 -7.37 0.14
CA ASP A 106 -2.65 -6.77 0.03
C ASP A 106 -1.69 -7.67 -0.79
N ALA A 107 -1.79 -9.00 -0.64
CA ALA A 107 -1.00 -9.97 -1.41
C ALA A 107 -1.42 -10.03 -2.88
N LEU A 108 -2.72 -10.09 -3.15
CA LEU A 108 -3.26 -10.07 -4.51
C LEU A 108 -2.83 -8.79 -5.24
N ASN A 109 -2.91 -7.63 -4.57
CA ASN A 109 -2.47 -6.36 -5.13
C ASN A 109 -0.98 -6.37 -5.49
N ARG A 110 -0.12 -6.84 -4.57
CA ARG A 110 1.33 -6.95 -4.85
C ARG A 110 1.64 -7.83 -6.05
N TYR A 111 0.91 -8.93 -6.22
CA TYR A 111 1.10 -9.81 -7.37
C TYR A 111 0.63 -9.15 -8.66
N LEU A 112 -0.59 -8.60 -8.68
CA LEU A 112 -1.20 -8.04 -9.87
C LEU A 112 -0.44 -6.82 -10.41
N VAL A 113 0.13 -5.98 -9.55
CA VAL A 113 0.97 -4.86 -9.97
C VAL A 113 2.13 -5.29 -10.87
N CYS A 114 2.65 -6.51 -10.71
CA CYS A 114 3.78 -7.03 -11.48
C CYS A 114 3.38 -7.94 -12.66
N HIS A 115 2.20 -8.55 -12.62
CA HIS A 115 1.83 -9.62 -13.55
C HIS A 115 0.53 -9.38 -14.32
N SER A 116 -0.26 -8.37 -13.95
CA SER A 116 -1.52 -8.07 -14.62
C SER A 116 -1.27 -7.30 -15.93
N PRO A 117 -2.03 -7.60 -17.00
CA PRO A 117 -2.03 -6.76 -18.21
C PRO A 117 -2.78 -5.43 -17.99
N ILE A 118 -3.54 -5.29 -16.89
CA ILE A 118 -4.26 -4.07 -16.54
C ILE A 118 -3.27 -3.00 -16.09
N LEU A 119 -3.18 -1.92 -16.88
CA LEU A 119 -2.29 -0.80 -16.60
C LEU A 119 -2.65 -0.10 -15.28
N ARG A 120 -1.62 0.16 -14.46
CA ARG A 120 -1.73 0.91 -13.19
C ARG A 120 -2.76 0.31 -12.21
N ILE A 121 -2.96 -1.01 -12.27
CA ILE A 121 -3.84 -1.70 -11.34
C ILE A 121 -3.49 -1.39 -9.88
N ASN A 122 -4.53 -1.12 -9.10
CA ASN A 122 -4.41 -0.92 -7.66
C ASN A 122 -5.71 -1.35 -6.98
N LEU A 123 -5.70 -2.50 -6.32
CA LEU A 123 -6.88 -3.03 -5.61
C LEU A 123 -7.31 -2.15 -4.42
N HIS A 124 -6.47 -1.21 -3.98
CA HIS A 124 -6.81 -0.25 -2.94
C HIS A 124 -7.46 1.03 -3.49
N ASP A 125 -7.53 1.20 -4.81
CA ASP A 125 -8.23 2.32 -5.42
C ASP A 125 -9.74 2.05 -5.43
N LYS A 126 -10.47 2.73 -4.53
CA LYS A 126 -11.93 2.63 -4.41
C LYS A 126 -12.69 3.09 -5.65
N TYR A 127 -12.08 3.87 -6.54
CA TYR A 127 -12.73 4.30 -7.78
C TYR A 127 -12.58 3.24 -8.87
N MET A 128 -11.47 2.49 -8.87
CA MET A 128 -11.24 1.39 -9.78
C MET A 128 -11.95 0.11 -9.32
N PHE A 129 -11.99 -0.14 -8.01
CA PHE A 129 -12.59 -1.33 -7.40
C PHE A 129 -13.58 -1.00 -6.26
N PRO A 130 -14.69 -0.27 -6.53
CA PRO A 130 -15.64 0.15 -5.49
C PRO A 130 -16.29 -1.02 -4.75
N ASP A 131 -16.67 -2.09 -5.45
CA ASP A 131 -17.40 -3.20 -4.87
C ASP A 131 -16.48 -4.09 -4.03
N LEU A 132 -15.25 -4.31 -4.50
CA LEU A 132 -14.22 -4.99 -3.72
C LEU A 132 -14.00 -4.29 -2.38
N HIS A 133 -13.93 -2.96 -2.39
CA HIS A 133 -13.71 -2.19 -1.18
C HIS A 133 -14.90 -2.33 -0.21
N ASN A 134 -16.13 -2.21 -0.70
CA ASN A 134 -17.34 -2.38 0.12
C ASN A 134 -17.44 -3.79 0.73
N VAL A 135 -17.17 -4.82 -0.08
CA VAL A 135 -17.22 -6.22 0.36
C VAL A 135 -16.11 -6.53 1.35
N LEU A 136 -14.89 -6.05 1.11
CA LEU A 136 -13.76 -6.19 2.04
C LEU A 136 -14.10 -5.60 3.41
N HIS A 137 -14.58 -4.35 3.45
CA HIS A 137 -14.96 -3.69 4.71
C HIS A 137 -16.13 -4.38 5.38
N GLY A 138 -17.17 -4.75 4.62
CA GLY A 138 -18.33 -5.47 5.14
C GLY A 138 -17.94 -6.80 5.78
N LYS A 139 -17.14 -7.62 5.07
CA LYS A 139 -16.64 -8.90 5.56
C LYS A 139 -15.75 -8.73 6.80
N MET A 140 -14.85 -7.76 6.80
CA MET A 140 -14.00 -7.50 7.96
C MET A 140 -14.80 -7.06 9.20
N ARG A 141 -15.84 -6.25 9.02
CA ARG A 141 -16.72 -5.82 10.11
C ARG A 141 -17.53 -6.99 10.66
N ASP A 142 -18.15 -7.78 9.80
CA ASP A 142 -18.89 -9.00 10.18
C ASP A 142 -17.99 -9.96 10.98
N LEU A 143 -16.76 -10.19 10.51
CA LEU A 143 -15.78 -11.01 11.23
C LEU A 143 -15.43 -10.42 12.61
N GLN A 144 -15.30 -9.10 12.73
CA GLN A 144 -15.02 -8.44 14.01
C GLN A 144 -16.19 -8.61 14.99
N GLU A 145 -17.42 -8.43 14.54
CA GLU A 145 -18.65 -8.62 15.32
C GLU A 145 -18.77 -10.05 15.85
N HIS A 146 -18.25 -11.03 15.11
CA HIS A 146 -18.22 -12.45 15.50
C HIS A 146 -16.92 -12.89 16.21
N GLY A 147 -16.07 -11.95 16.65
CA GLY A 147 -14.88 -12.26 17.46
C GLY A 147 -13.65 -12.73 16.66
N PHE A 148 -13.66 -12.62 15.34
CA PHE A 148 -12.52 -12.86 14.44
C PHE A 148 -11.70 -11.59 14.13
N GLY A 149 -11.99 -10.50 14.86
CA GLY A 149 -11.23 -9.25 14.84
C GLY A 149 -10.05 -9.22 15.80
N GLU A 150 -9.23 -8.17 15.72
CA GLU A 150 -8.36 -7.83 16.84
C GLU A 150 -9.23 -7.34 18.00
N THR A 151 -9.31 -8.11 19.07
CA THR A 151 -9.89 -7.65 20.35
C THR A 151 -9.03 -6.58 21.02
N SER A 152 -7.80 -6.38 20.50
CA SER A 152 -6.89 -5.28 20.83
C SER A 152 -7.10 -4.06 19.92
N GLY A 153 -8.34 -3.80 19.49
CA GLY A 153 -8.68 -2.52 18.87
C GLY A 153 -8.44 -1.36 19.84
N SER A 154 -8.15 -0.17 19.31
CA SER A 154 -7.99 1.07 20.08
C SER A 154 -8.99 1.13 21.24
N VAL A 155 -8.49 1.15 22.47
CA VAL A 155 -9.33 1.34 23.66
C VAL A 155 -10.20 2.56 23.39
N ALA A 156 -11.52 2.36 23.31
CA ALA A 156 -12.44 3.47 23.15
C ALA A 156 -12.11 4.50 24.23
N ILE A 157 -11.92 5.76 23.82
CA ILE A 157 -11.58 6.83 24.74
C ILE A 157 -12.67 6.86 25.80
N ASN A 158 -12.31 6.47 27.03
CA ASN A 158 -13.30 6.41 28.10
C ASN A 158 -13.63 7.83 28.58
N PRO A 159 -14.75 8.04 29.29
CA PRO A 159 -15.17 9.37 29.74
C PRO A 159 -14.09 10.13 30.53
N ARG A 160 -13.22 9.42 31.26
CA ARG A 160 -12.09 10.01 31.98
C ARG A 160 -11.00 10.52 31.04
N GLN A 161 -10.66 9.78 29.99
CA GLN A 161 -9.72 10.20 28.95
C GLN A 161 -10.30 11.36 28.12
N ILE A 162 -11.61 11.37 27.86
CA ILE A 162 -12.30 12.52 27.24
C ILE A 162 -12.11 13.77 28.11
N LEU A 163 -12.36 13.67 29.43
CA LEU A 163 -12.17 14.80 30.35
C LEU A 163 -10.71 15.28 30.39
N GLN A 164 -9.73 14.38 30.36
CA GLN A 164 -8.31 14.73 30.31
C GLN A 164 -7.93 15.48 29.03
N ILE A 165 -8.53 15.12 27.89
CA ILE A 165 -8.33 15.83 26.62
C ILE A 165 -8.98 17.22 26.67
N LEU A 166 -10.22 17.31 27.17
CA LEU A 166 -10.97 18.57 27.24
C LEU A 166 -10.37 19.56 28.24
N GLN A 167 -9.78 19.08 29.35
CA GLN A 167 -9.13 19.92 30.37
C GLN A 167 -7.67 20.24 30.03
N HIS A 168 -7.17 19.82 28.87
CA HIS A 168 -5.78 20.06 28.51
C HIS A 168 -5.51 21.58 28.39
N PRO A 169 -4.41 22.12 28.95
CA PRO A 169 -4.14 23.57 28.99
C PRO A 169 -4.08 24.25 27.62
N ARG A 170 -3.81 23.49 26.55
CA ARG A 170 -3.82 23.98 25.16
C ARG A 170 -5.21 24.07 24.52
N MET A 171 -6.21 23.42 25.11
CA MET A 171 -7.62 23.49 24.67
C MET A 171 -8.36 24.65 25.35
N ASN A 172 -7.91 25.03 26.54
CA ASN A 172 -8.35 26.25 27.21
C ASN A 172 -7.56 27.45 26.64
N THR A 173 -8.01 27.96 25.51
CA THR A 173 -7.58 29.27 25.03
C THR A 173 -8.40 30.34 25.76
N SER A 174 -7.80 30.95 26.78
CA SER A 174 -8.17 32.27 27.29
C SER A 174 -7.05 33.24 26.97
#